data_AF-A0A8T1ZCS1-F1
#
_entry.id   AF-A0A8T1ZCS1-F1
#
_cell.length_a   1.000
_cell.length_b   1.000
_cell.length_c   1.000
_cell.angle_alpha   90.00
_cell.angle_beta   90.00
_cell.angle_gamma   90.00
#
_symmetry.space_group_name_H-M   'P 1'
#
loop_
_entity.id
_entity.type
_entity.pdbx_description
1 polymer ?
#
loop_
_entity_poly.entity_id
_entity_poly.type
_entity_poly.pdbx_seq_one_letter_code
_entity_poly.pdbx_strand_id
1 'polypeptide(L)'
;MASSSSCFLRSILFSSPTNLRSNYSLPTFFPKNHLTCSSSRFQSFSVSSIGTGSSKRVPDTRIKVKSMATTDIGKEEKKRVEIYDLEENLAIDLAKFTANLSDKFCKERGAFTVVVSGGSLIKSLRKLVESPYVDSIDWARWHFFWVDERVVPKNHEDSNYKLAYDSFLSKVPIPPGNVYAINESLSAEAAADDYETCLKHLVKTNILRVSESTGFPKFDLMLLGMGPDGHVASLFPGHGLCNESKKWVVSISDSPKPPSERITFTFPVINSSAHVALVVCGSGKAEAVQAALKKTGDVPPAGSVSAEDELVWFLDKPASSKL
;
A
#
# COMPACT_ATOMS: atom_id res chain seq x y z
N MET A 1 -53.40 27.58 -44.75
CA MET A 1 -53.63 26.15 -45.06
C MET A 1 -53.55 25.39 -43.76
N ALA A 2 -54.70 24.92 -43.28
CA ALA A 2 -54.84 24.12 -42.08
C ALA A 2 -54.83 22.64 -42.45
N SER A 3 -54.22 21.80 -41.60
CA SER A 3 -54.75 20.46 -41.34
C SER A 3 -54.27 20.01 -39.96
N SER A 4 -55.27 19.71 -39.14
CA SER A 4 -55.25 19.30 -37.75
C SER A 4 -55.31 17.76 -37.65
N SER A 5 -55.28 17.27 -36.41
CA SER A 5 -55.71 15.94 -35.89
C SER A 5 -54.56 14.98 -35.57
N SER A 6 -54.53 14.25 -34.45
CA SER A 6 -55.34 14.19 -33.23
C SER A 6 -54.62 13.23 -32.25
N CYS A 7 -54.85 13.45 -30.95
CA CYS A 7 -54.53 12.63 -29.79
C CYS A 7 -54.74 11.10 -29.93
N PHE A 8 -53.95 10.32 -29.19
CA PHE A 8 -54.46 9.25 -28.32
C PHE A 8 -53.50 8.97 -27.16
N LEU A 9 -53.96 9.26 -25.94
CA LEU A 9 -53.44 8.74 -24.67
C LEU A 9 -53.96 7.31 -24.47
N ARG A 10 -53.12 6.39 -23.98
CA ARG A 10 -53.57 5.21 -23.24
C ARG A 10 -52.61 4.89 -22.09
N SER A 11 -53.11 5.12 -20.89
CA SER A 11 -52.72 4.56 -19.61
C SER A 11 -53.20 3.11 -19.51
N ILE A 12 -52.37 2.19 -18.97
CA ILE A 12 -52.83 0.93 -18.36
C ILE A 12 -51.98 0.64 -17.12
N LEU A 13 -52.69 0.49 -16.00
CA LEU A 13 -52.27 0.07 -14.67
C LEU A 13 -52.33 -1.45 -14.51
N PHE A 14 -51.48 -1.98 -13.61
CA PHE A 14 -51.59 -3.19 -12.78
C PHE A 14 -52.12 -4.51 -13.36
N SER A 15 -51.32 -5.59 -13.20
CA SER A 15 -51.70 -6.81 -12.45
C SER A 15 -50.58 -7.88 -12.48
N SER A 16 -50.11 -8.27 -11.30
CA SER A 16 -49.68 -9.66 -10.96
C SER A 16 -50.83 -10.29 -10.12
N PRO A 17 -50.86 -11.58 -9.71
CA PRO A 17 -49.86 -12.66 -9.78
C PRO A 17 -50.41 -14.09 -10.09
N THR A 18 -49.54 -15.07 -10.41
CA THR A 18 -49.71 -16.52 -10.08
C THR A 18 -48.35 -17.23 -10.22
N ASN A 19 -47.71 -17.67 -9.13
CA ASN A 19 -47.76 -19.00 -8.52
C ASN A 19 -47.45 -20.19 -9.46
N LEU A 20 -46.21 -20.69 -9.37
CA LEU A 20 -45.90 -22.10 -9.60
C LEU A 20 -44.87 -22.56 -8.55
N ARG A 21 -45.33 -23.48 -7.70
CA ARG A 21 -44.53 -24.28 -6.76
C ARG A 21 -43.82 -25.39 -7.52
N SER A 22 -42.57 -25.68 -7.17
CA SER A 22 -42.06 -27.06 -7.18
C SER A 22 -41.19 -27.31 -5.96
N ASN A 23 -41.58 -28.34 -5.21
CA ASN A 23 -40.95 -28.87 -4.01
C ASN A 23 -39.54 -29.38 -4.28
N TYR A 24 -38.56 -29.07 -3.43
CA TYR A 24 -37.58 -30.05 -2.98
C TYR A 24 -37.13 -29.75 -1.54
N SER A 25 -37.13 -30.81 -0.75
CA SER A 25 -37.03 -30.92 0.69
C SER A 25 -35.59 -30.88 1.22
N LEU A 26 -35.42 -30.27 2.40
CA LEU A 26 -34.24 -30.29 3.28
C LEU A 26 -33.84 -31.72 3.70
N PRO A 27 -32.61 -31.89 4.20
CA PRO A 27 -32.53 -32.13 5.64
C PRO A 27 -31.47 -31.26 6.36
N THR A 28 -31.93 -30.68 7.46
CA THR A 28 -31.16 -30.12 8.56
C THR A 28 -30.49 -31.23 9.38
N PHE A 29 -29.21 -31.09 9.69
CA PHE A 29 -28.56 -31.84 10.77
C PHE A 29 -27.84 -30.87 11.70
N PHE A 30 -28.44 -30.67 12.88
CA PHE A 30 -27.78 -30.18 14.09
C PHE A 30 -27.53 -31.38 15.00
N PRO A 31 -26.40 -31.41 15.72
CA PRO A 31 -26.39 -31.95 17.06
C PRO A 31 -26.10 -30.83 18.06
N LYS A 32 -27.07 -30.64 18.98
CA LYS A 32 -26.83 -30.04 20.29
C LYS A 32 -25.98 -31.01 21.10
N ASN A 33 -24.96 -30.49 21.79
CA ASN A 33 -24.58 -31.01 23.10
C ASN A 33 -24.15 -29.84 23.99
N HIS A 34 -24.98 -29.59 25.00
CA HIS A 34 -24.56 -29.00 26.26
C HIS A 34 -23.54 -29.94 26.92
N LEU A 35 -22.53 -29.39 27.59
CA LEU A 35 -22.06 -29.82 28.91
C LEU A 35 -21.01 -28.83 29.45
N THR A 36 -21.44 -28.14 30.51
CA THR A 36 -20.71 -27.78 31.74
C THR A 36 -19.32 -27.12 31.69
N CYS A 37 -19.33 -25.88 32.21
CA CYS A 37 -18.25 -25.19 32.89
C CYS A 37 -17.59 -26.07 33.97
N SER A 38 -16.26 -26.20 33.92
CA SER A 38 -15.45 -26.48 35.10
C SER A 38 -14.20 -25.60 35.08
N SER A 39 -14.02 -24.88 36.17
CA SER A 39 -12.85 -24.07 36.48
C SER A 39 -11.69 -24.99 36.85
N SER A 40 -10.66 -25.09 36.00
CA SER A 40 -9.38 -25.67 36.40
C SER A 40 -8.36 -24.56 36.61
N ARG A 41 -8.10 -24.33 37.89
CA ARG A 41 -7.03 -23.53 38.49
C ARG A 41 -5.68 -24.01 37.94
N PHE A 42 -5.00 -23.22 37.11
CA PHE A 42 -3.62 -23.50 36.72
C PHE A 42 -2.69 -23.18 37.89
N GLN A 43 -2.13 -24.23 38.49
CA GLN A 43 -1.02 -24.13 39.44
C GLN A 43 0.27 -23.81 38.68
N SER A 44 1.00 -22.84 39.21
CA SER A 44 2.37 -22.50 38.83
C SER A 44 3.30 -23.70 39.08
N PHE A 45 3.91 -24.23 38.02
CA PHE A 45 5.08 -25.09 38.14
C PHE A 45 6.33 -24.27 37.81
N SER A 46 7.16 -24.03 38.82
CA SER A 46 8.53 -23.57 38.62
C SER A 46 9.38 -24.74 38.14
N VAL A 47 9.94 -24.63 36.94
CA VAL A 47 11.00 -25.54 36.48
C VAL A 47 12.29 -24.74 36.41
N SER A 48 13.18 -25.03 37.35
CA SER A 48 14.59 -24.65 37.30
C SER A 48 15.34 -25.63 36.40
N SER A 49 15.91 -25.16 35.29
CA SER A 49 16.94 -25.89 34.56
C SER A 49 18.13 -24.98 34.25
N ILE A 50 19.26 -25.32 34.87
CA ILE A 50 20.61 -24.92 34.51
C ILE A 50 20.97 -25.64 33.21
N GLY A 51 21.56 -24.93 32.24
CA GLY A 51 22.02 -25.55 31.01
C GLY A 51 22.46 -24.55 29.95
N THR A 52 23.76 -24.28 29.97
CA THR A 52 24.55 -23.45 29.05
C THR A 52 24.23 -23.66 27.57
N GLY A 53 23.89 -22.57 26.87
CA GLY A 53 23.83 -22.50 25.41
C GLY A 53 24.25 -21.11 24.94
N SER A 54 25.46 -21.02 24.38
CA SER A 54 26.06 -19.80 23.85
C SER A 54 25.27 -19.33 22.61
N SER A 55 24.31 -18.43 22.82
CA SER A 55 23.67 -17.68 21.73
C SER A 55 24.58 -16.51 21.36
N LYS A 56 25.28 -16.64 20.24
CA LYS A 56 26.03 -15.55 19.63
C LYS A 56 25.05 -14.43 19.28
N ARG A 57 25.07 -13.35 20.04
CA ARG A 57 24.47 -12.07 19.67
C ARG A 57 25.07 -11.64 18.33
N VAL A 58 24.24 -11.61 17.29
CA VAL A 58 24.56 -10.87 16.07
C VAL A 58 24.71 -9.39 16.47
N PRO A 59 25.82 -8.72 16.15
CA PRO A 59 25.97 -7.32 16.48
C PRO A 59 24.98 -6.49 15.64
N ASP A 60 24.25 -5.61 16.30
CA ASP A 60 23.36 -4.63 15.65
C ASP A 60 24.24 -3.53 15.02
N THR A 61 24.76 -3.77 13.81
CA THR A 61 25.61 -2.82 13.06
C THR A 61 24.75 -1.77 12.35
N ARG A 62 23.94 -1.03 13.11
CA ARG A 62 23.20 0.14 12.56
C ARG A 62 24.10 1.36 12.51
N ILE A 63 24.38 1.85 11.31
CA ILE A 63 24.87 3.23 11.13
C ILE A 63 23.66 4.13 10.88
N LYS A 64 23.20 4.83 11.92
CA LYS A 64 22.19 5.88 11.77
C LYS A 64 22.87 7.17 11.32
N VAL A 65 22.72 7.52 10.05
CA VAL A 65 23.13 8.85 9.57
C VAL A 65 21.97 9.81 9.80
N LYS A 66 22.11 10.70 10.80
CA LYS A 66 21.18 11.83 10.99
C LYS A 66 21.59 12.96 10.04
N SER A 67 20.72 13.31 9.10
CA SER A 67 20.79 14.60 8.41
C SER A 67 19.96 15.62 9.20
N MET A 68 20.49 16.84 9.36
CA MET A 68 19.88 17.95 10.10
C MET A 68 19.76 19.15 9.16
N ALA A 69 18.56 19.69 9.04
CA ALA A 69 18.31 21.04 8.53
C ALA A 69 17.17 21.63 9.37
N THR A 70 17.32 22.87 9.82
CA THR A 70 16.33 23.64 10.60
C THR A 70 16.03 24.94 9.87
N THR A 71 14.74 25.27 9.74
CA THR A 71 14.02 26.49 10.16
C THR A 71 12.84 26.76 9.23
N ASP A 72 11.62 26.50 9.70
CA ASP A 72 10.54 27.49 9.81
C ASP A 72 9.33 26.92 10.57
N ILE A 73 8.50 27.79 11.15
CA ILE A 73 7.33 27.44 11.98
C ILE A 73 6.25 26.78 11.10
N GLY A 74 6.39 25.48 10.94
CA GLY A 74 5.49 24.52 10.33
C GLY A 74 5.92 23.15 10.83
N LYS A 75 5.04 22.15 10.81
CA LYS A 75 5.38 20.78 11.26
C LYS A 75 6.48 20.24 10.32
N GLU A 76 7.76 20.39 10.68
CA GLU A 76 8.89 19.99 9.84
C GLU A 76 8.84 18.47 9.60
N GLU A 77 8.89 18.08 8.33
CA GLU A 77 8.99 16.68 7.90
C GLU A 77 10.22 16.04 8.53
N LYS A 78 10.03 14.92 9.23
CA LYS A 78 11.15 14.14 9.71
C LYS A 78 11.70 13.26 8.59
N LYS A 79 12.87 13.59 8.05
CA LYS A 79 13.59 12.77 7.06
C LYS A 79 14.74 12.01 7.71
N ARG A 80 14.85 10.70 7.47
CA ARG A 80 16.01 9.89 7.92
C ARG A 80 16.46 8.86 6.89
N VAL A 81 17.73 8.48 6.95
CA VAL A 81 18.35 7.45 6.10
C VAL A 81 18.88 6.32 6.98
N GLU A 82 18.44 5.10 6.69
CA GLU A 82 18.87 3.87 7.37
C GLU A 82 19.60 2.98 6.36
N ILE A 83 20.86 2.68 6.65
CA ILE A 83 21.72 1.84 5.79
C ILE A 83 21.94 0.50 6.48
N TYR A 84 21.70 -0.58 5.74
CA TYR A 84 21.78 -1.94 6.21
C TYR A 84 22.88 -2.71 5.47
N ASP A 85 23.67 -3.49 6.21
CA ASP A 85 24.72 -4.33 5.60
C ASP A 85 24.15 -5.40 4.65
N LEU A 86 22.96 -5.93 4.97
CA LEU A 86 22.28 -6.98 4.21
C LEU A 86 20.81 -6.60 3.97
N GLU A 87 20.28 -6.96 2.80
CA GLU A 87 18.86 -6.78 2.47
C GLU A 87 17.95 -7.52 3.45
N GLU A 88 18.40 -8.64 4.04
CA GLU A 88 17.67 -9.36 5.09
C GLU A 88 17.40 -8.49 6.33
N ASN A 89 18.42 -7.74 6.80
CA ASN A 89 18.26 -6.87 7.95
C ASN A 89 17.33 -5.69 7.66
N LEU A 90 17.40 -5.18 6.42
CA LEU A 90 16.47 -4.18 5.92
C LEU A 90 15.03 -4.70 5.95
N ALA A 91 14.78 -5.91 5.46
CA ALA A 91 13.45 -6.50 5.45
C ALA A 91 12.89 -6.73 6.86
N ILE A 92 13.74 -7.13 7.82
CA ILE A 92 13.36 -7.30 9.23
C ILE A 92 12.90 -5.97 9.84
N ASP A 93 13.69 -4.91 9.66
CA ASP A 93 13.36 -3.60 10.22
C ASP A 93 12.20 -2.92 9.48
N LEU A 94 12.05 -3.14 8.18
CA LEU A 94 10.90 -2.68 7.41
C LEU A 94 9.60 -3.32 7.89
N ALA A 95 9.61 -4.63 8.18
CA ALA A 95 8.46 -5.32 8.76
C ALA A 95 8.14 -4.78 10.15
N LYS A 96 9.15 -4.56 11.00
CA LYS A 96 8.97 -3.94 12.31
C LYS A 96 8.36 -2.54 12.20
N PHE A 97 8.88 -1.72 11.29
CA PHE A 97 8.38 -0.37 11.04
C PHE A 97 6.90 -0.39 10.59
N THR A 98 6.59 -1.25 9.63
CA THR A 98 5.22 -1.41 9.10
C THR A 98 4.26 -1.92 10.17
N ALA A 99 4.65 -2.93 10.96
CA ALA A 99 3.83 -3.48 12.03
C ALA A 99 3.54 -2.46 13.13
N ASN A 100 4.54 -1.65 13.51
CA ASN A 100 4.36 -0.59 14.50
C ASN A 100 3.40 0.51 14.01
N LEU A 101 3.50 0.90 12.73
CA LEU A 101 2.56 1.86 12.15
C LEU A 101 1.15 1.27 12.04
N SER A 102 1.04 -0.02 11.67
CA SER A 102 -0.24 -0.72 11.67
C SER A 102 -0.88 -0.69 13.06
N ASP A 103 -0.16 -1.10 14.11
CA ASP A 103 -0.68 -1.07 15.49
C ASP A 103 -1.11 0.35 15.91
N LYS A 104 -0.27 1.36 15.63
CA LYS A 104 -0.57 2.77 15.94
C LYS A 104 -1.89 3.21 15.29
N PHE A 105 -2.02 3.11 13.98
CA PHE A 105 -3.20 3.60 13.28
C PHE A 105 -4.43 2.73 13.54
N CYS A 106 -4.27 1.42 13.70
CA CYS A 106 -5.35 0.56 14.14
C CYS A 106 -5.93 1.01 15.49
N LYS A 107 -5.09 1.44 16.45
CA LYS A 107 -5.53 1.98 17.75
C LYS A 107 -6.16 3.37 17.65
N GLU A 108 -5.58 4.25 16.84
CA GLU A 108 -6.05 5.63 16.71
C GLU A 108 -7.37 5.75 15.93
N ARG A 109 -7.55 4.95 14.88
CA ARG A 109 -8.66 5.14 13.91
C ARG A 109 -9.39 3.87 13.50
N GLY A 110 -8.98 2.70 13.96
CA GLY A 110 -9.63 1.44 13.60
C GLY A 110 -9.30 0.89 12.22
N ALA A 111 -8.37 1.50 11.49
CA ALA A 111 -7.95 1.10 10.15
C ALA A 111 -6.46 1.42 9.93
N PHE A 112 -5.83 0.72 8.98
CA PHE A 112 -4.47 0.99 8.52
C PHE A 112 -4.43 0.93 6.99
N THR A 113 -4.08 2.04 6.34
CA THR A 113 -4.07 2.15 4.87
C THR A 113 -2.63 2.11 4.40
N VAL A 114 -2.28 1.05 3.67
CA VAL A 114 -0.93 0.82 3.14
C VAL A 114 -0.96 0.81 1.62
N VAL A 115 -0.03 1.54 1.02
CA VAL A 115 0.15 1.62 -0.42
C VAL A 115 1.51 1.03 -0.77
N VAL A 116 1.59 0.22 -1.83
CA VAL A 116 2.86 -0.38 -2.27
C VAL A 116 3.20 -0.05 -3.72
N SER A 117 4.48 0.10 -4.02
CA SER A 117 5.02 -0.10 -5.37
C SER A 117 5.20 -1.59 -5.68
N GLY A 118 5.29 -1.92 -6.96
CA GLY A 118 5.78 -3.23 -7.41
C GLY A 118 7.29 -3.41 -7.29
N GLY A 119 7.84 -4.28 -8.15
CA GLY A 119 9.27 -4.54 -8.25
C GLY A 119 9.86 -5.26 -7.02
N SER A 120 11.15 -5.04 -6.76
CA SER A 120 11.87 -5.76 -5.70
C SER A 120 11.39 -5.45 -4.28
N LEU A 121 10.73 -4.30 -4.07
CA LEU A 121 10.16 -3.90 -2.77
C LEU A 121 9.25 -4.99 -2.18
N ILE A 122 8.43 -5.63 -3.02
CA ILE A 122 7.47 -6.65 -2.56
C ILE A 122 8.18 -7.81 -1.83
N LYS A 123 9.42 -8.13 -2.23
CA LYS A 123 10.21 -9.18 -1.56
C LYS A 123 10.59 -8.81 -0.13
N SER A 124 10.74 -7.52 0.18
CA SER A 124 11.07 -7.05 1.52
C SER A 124 9.87 -7.15 2.49
N LEU A 125 8.64 -7.35 1.99
CA LEU A 125 7.46 -7.62 2.81
C LEU A 125 7.41 -9.05 3.36
N ARG A 126 8.28 -9.96 2.90
CA ARG A 126 8.29 -11.37 3.33
C ARG A 126 8.33 -11.55 4.85
N LYS A 127 8.96 -10.60 5.57
CA LYS A 127 9.06 -10.68 7.02
C LYS A 127 7.74 -10.45 7.74
N LEU A 128 6.77 -9.78 7.11
CA LEU A 128 5.43 -9.61 7.68
C LEU A 128 4.61 -10.90 7.66
N VAL A 129 4.96 -11.88 6.81
CA VAL A 129 4.26 -13.18 6.73
C VAL A 129 4.90 -14.25 7.63
N GLU A 130 5.95 -13.88 8.37
CA GLU A 130 6.63 -14.74 9.33
C GLU A 130 6.18 -14.39 10.76
N SER A 131 6.40 -15.30 11.71
CA SER A 131 6.19 -15.03 13.14
C SER A 131 7.16 -13.94 13.63
N PRO A 132 6.72 -13.00 14.50
CA PRO A 132 5.40 -12.94 15.14
C PRO A 132 4.35 -12.17 14.34
N TYR A 133 4.70 -11.56 13.21
CA TYR A 133 3.86 -10.56 12.55
C TYR A 133 2.60 -11.16 11.92
N VAL A 134 2.70 -12.34 11.31
CA VAL A 134 1.55 -13.01 10.70
C VAL A 134 0.41 -13.23 11.71
N ASP A 135 0.74 -13.47 12.98
CA ASP A 135 -0.22 -13.76 14.06
C ASP A 135 -0.60 -12.53 14.89
N SER A 136 0.25 -11.50 14.94
CA SER A 136 0.08 -10.34 15.84
C SER A 136 -0.50 -9.11 15.16
N ILE A 137 -0.45 -9.02 13.83
CA ILE A 137 -1.03 -7.91 13.07
C ILE A 137 -2.54 -8.14 12.92
N ASP A 138 -3.34 -7.10 13.19
CA ASP A 138 -4.79 -7.11 12.91
C ASP A 138 -5.06 -6.85 11.41
N TRP A 139 -4.91 -7.90 10.61
CA TRP A 139 -5.08 -7.86 9.14
C TRP A 139 -6.48 -7.43 8.70
N ALA A 140 -7.51 -7.60 9.54
CA ALA A 140 -8.86 -7.18 9.22
C ALA A 140 -9.00 -5.65 9.09
N ARG A 141 -8.08 -4.90 9.70
CA ARG A 141 -8.02 -3.44 9.64
C ARG A 141 -7.15 -2.90 8.50
N TRP A 142 -6.46 -3.76 7.76
CA TRP A 142 -5.62 -3.34 6.65
C TRP A 142 -6.48 -3.01 5.43
N HIS A 143 -6.18 -1.87 4.80
CA HIS A 143 -6.66 -1.45 3.48
C HIS A 143 -5.45 -1.29 2.56
N PHE A 144 -5.39 -2.08 1.50
CA PHE A 144 -4.21 -2.28 0.67
C PHE A 144 -4.40 -1.69 -0.73
N PHE A 145 -3.42 -0.91 -1.18
CA PHE A 145 -3.47 -0.16 -2.45
C PHE A 145 -2.14 -0.28 -3.21
N TRP A 146 -2.15 0.14 -4.48
CA TRP A 146 -0.95 0.28 -5.28
C TRP A 146 -0.72 1.75 -5.63
N VAL A 147 0.54 2.19 -5.58
CA VAL A 147 0.90 3.56 -5.98
C VAL A 147 0.88 3.72 -7.50
N ASP A 148 1.18 2.64 -8.21
CA ASP A 148 1.12 2.54 -9.66
C ASP A 148 0.82 1.12 -10.10
N GLU A 149 0.30 0.97 -11.30
CA GLU A 149 0.02 -0.34 -11.90
C GLU A 149 0.11 -0.26 -13.42
N ARG A 150 0.54 -1.37 -14.02
CA ARG A 150 0.58 -1.60 -15.46
C ARG A 150 -0.82 -2.00 -15.87
N VAL A 151 -1.36 -1.38 -16.91
CA VAL A 151 -2.74 -1.66 -17.35
C VAL A 151 -2.73 -2.93 -18.20
N VAL A 152 -2.61 -4.05 -17.50
CA VAL A 152 -2.56 -5.42 -18.03
C VAL A 152 -3.46 -6.30 -17.14
N PRO A 153 -3.86 -7.51 -17.61
CA PRO A 153 -4.62 -8.44 -16.78
C PRO A 153 -3.94 -8.73 -15.43
N LYS A 154 -4.69 -8.90 -14.33
CA LYS A 154 -4.16 -9.16 -12.98
C LYS A 154 -3.35 -10.46 -12.86
N ASN A 155 -3.48 -11.37 -13.82
CA ASN A 155 -2.69 -12.60 -13.89
C ASN A 155 -1.45 -12.47 -14.80
N HIS A 156 -1.23 -11.30 -15.41
CA HIS A 156 -0.08 -11.01 -16.26
C HIS A 156 1.19 -10.84 -15.42
N GLU A 157 2.34 -11.27 -15.94
CA GLU A 157 3.62 -11.23 -15.22
C GLU A 157 4.08 -9.81 -14.84
N ASP A 158 3.74 -8.82 -15.65
CA ASP A 158 4.03 -7.40 -15.40
C ASP A 158 3.08 -6.72 -14.40
N SER A 159 2.03 -7.39 -13.92
CA SER A 159 1.09 -6.81 -12.97
C SER A 159 1.70 -6.73 -11.56
N ASN A 160 1.71 -5.53 -10.99
CA ASN A 160 2.08 -5.30 -9.60
C ASN A 160 1.08 -6.00 -8.64
N TYR A 161 -0.19 -6.11 -9.02
CA TYR A 161 -1.19 -6.90 -8.31
C TYR A 161 -0.77 -8.37 -8.23
N LYS A 162 -0.45 -8.99 -9.37
CA LYS A 162 -0.01 -10.39 -9.39
C LYS A 162 1.18 -10.61 -8.47
N LEU A 163 2.19 -9.74 -8.62
CA LEU A 163 3.43 -9.81 -7.85
C LEU A 163 3.16 -9.74 -6.34
N ALA A 164 2.34 -8.77 -5.91
CA ALA A 164 1.96 -8.61 -4.51
C ALA A 164 1.08 -9.77 -4.02
N TYR A 165 0.18 -10.29 -4.85
CA TYR A 165 -0.67 -11.42 -4.50
C TYR A 165 0.12 -12.68 -4.22
N ASP A 166 0.97 -13.09 -5.16
CA ASP A 166 1.78 -14.30 -5.07
C ASP A 166 2.80 -14.22 -3.92
N SER A 167 3.35 -13.02 -3.70
CA SER A 167 4.44 -12.83 -2.73
C SER A 167 3.94 -12.58 -1.31
N PHE A 168 2.79 -11.93 -1.15
CA PHE A 168 2.33 -11.38 0.12
C PHE A 168 0.83 -11.61 0.38
N LEU A 169 -0.08 -11.09 -0.44
CA LEU A 169 -1.52 -11.05 -0.10
C LEU A 169 -2.15 -12.45 0.05
N SER A 170 -1.68 -13.45 -0.71
CA SER A 170 -2.14 -14.84 -0.58
C SER A 170 -1.74 -15.52 0.73
N LYS A 171 -0.90 -14.87 1.55
CA LYS A 171 -0.30 -15.42 2.78
C LYS A 171 -0.79 -14.74 4.05
N VAL A 172 -1.65 -13.73 3.93
CA VAL A 172 -2.17 -12.95 5.06
C VAL A 172 -3.70 -12.80 4.95
N PRO A 173 -4.43 -12.81 6.07
CA PRO A 173 -5.89 -12.77 6.07
C PRO A 173 -6.46 -11.35 5.93
N ILE A 174 -5.99 -10.57 4.95
CA ILE A 174 -6.58 -9.26 4.62
C ILE A 174 -7.93 -9.51 3.90
N PRO A 175 -9.05 -8.91 4.36
CA PRO A 175 -10.34 -9.08 3.70
C PRO A 175 -10.27 -8.66 2.22
N PRO A 176 -10.80 -9.46 1.27
CA PRO A 176 -10.74 -9.11 -0.16
C PRO A 176 -11.36 -7.74 -0.50
N GLY A 177 -12.40 -7.33 0.23
CA GLY A 177 -13.03 -6.01 0.09
C GLY A 177 -12.15 -4.83 0.52
N ASN A 178 -11.02 -5.10 1.18
CA ASN A 178 -10.04 -4.10 1.58
C ASN A 178 -8.80 -4.08 0.66
N VAL A 179 -8.81 -4.83 -0.44
CA VAL A 179 -7.73 -4.84 -1.44
C VAL A 179 -8.20 -4.08 -2.69
N TYR A 180 -7.68 -2.87 -2.87
CA TYR A 180 -8.14 -1.94 -3.91
C TYR A 180 -7.17 -1.94 -5.09
N ALA A 181 -7.40 -2.84 -6.04
CA ALA A 181 -6.68 -2.93 -7.30
C ALA A 181 -7.41 -2.17 -8.42
N ILE A 182 -6.70 -1.88 -9.51
CA ILE A 182 -7.28 -1.21 -10.68
C ILE A 182 -8.30 -2.12 -11.37
N ASN A 183 -9.17 -1.51 -12.18
CA ASN A 183 -9.98 -2.23 -13.15
C ASN A 183 -9.18 -2.48 -14.45
N GLU A 184 -8.64 -3.69 -14.60
CA GLU A 184 -7.83 -4.11 -15.75
C GLU A 184 -8.56 -4.15 -17.10
N SER A 185 -9.89 -4.05 -17.10
CA SER A 185 -10.71 -4.10 -18.31
C SER A 185 -10.90 -2.73 -18.98
N LEU A 186 -10.39 -1.67 -18.36
CA LEU A 186 -10.51 -0.28 -18.83
C LEU A 186 -9.22 0.17 -19.54
N SER A 187 -9.32 1.23 -20.36
CA SER A 187 -8.13 1.94 -20.85
C SER A 187 -7.36 2.56 -19.69
N ALA A 188 -6.10 2.96 -19.92
CA ALA A 188 -5.31 3.61 -18.88
C ALA A 188 -5.97 4.87 -18.32
N GLU A 189 -6.55 5.75 -19.15
CA GLU A 189 -7.26 6.93 -18.65
C GLU A 189 -8.46 6.54 -17.80
N ALA A 190 -9.31 5.62 -18.29
CA ALA A 190 -10.52 5.22 -17.59
C ALA A 190 -10.21 4.46 -16.29
N ALA A 191 -9.14 3.66 -16.26
CA ALA A 191 -8.65 2.99 -15.06
C ALA A 191 -8.14 4.00 -14.01
N ALA A 192 -7.46 5.07 -14.44
CA ALA A 192 -7.02 6.13 -13.53
C ALA A 192 -8.21 6.89 -12.92
N ASP A 193 -9.21 7.24 -13.73
CA ASP A 193 -10.43 7.92 -13.28
C ASP A 193 -11.28 7.03 -12.33
N ASP A 194 -11.38 5.73 -12.63
CA ASP A 194 -12.03 4.72 -11.78
C ASP A 194 -11.32 4.61 -10.43
N TYR A 195 -9.99 4.52 -10.43
CA TYR A 195 -9.19 4.42 -9.21
C TYR A 195 -9.30 5.70 -8.36
N GLU A 196 -9.23 6.88 -8.98
CA GLU A 196 -9.46 8.15 -8.27
C GLU A 196 -10.88 8.23 -7.69
N THR A 197 -11.89 7.75 -8.41
CA THR A 197 -13.28 7.70 -7.93
C THR A 197 -13.42 6.78 -6.71
N CYS A 198 -12.78 5.62 -6.74
CA CYS A 198 -12.70 4.72 -5.60
C CYS A 198 -12.07 5.41 -4.37
N LEU A 199 -10.94 6.09 -4.54
CA LEU A 199 -10.30 6.83 -3.44
C LEU A 199 -11.19 7.94 -2.88
N LYS A 200 -11.88 8.70 -3.74
CA LYS A 200 -12.85 9.73 -3.30
C LYS A 200 -14.01 9.12 -2.51
N HIS A 201 -14.48 7.93 -2.89
CA HIS A 201 -15.50 7.22 -2.14
C HIS A 201 -14.97 6.83 -0.74
N LEU A 202 -13.76 6.29 -0.65
CA LEU A 202 -13.13 5.90 0.61
C LEU A 202 -12.88 7.09 1.54
N VAL A 203 -12.62 8.27 0.99
CA VAL A 203 -12.59 9.53 1.74
C VAL A 203 -13.97 9.85 2.32
N LYS A 204 -15.03 9.77 1.51
CA LYS A 204 -16.41 10.03 1.97
C LYS A 204 -16.88 9.05 3.04
N THR A 205 -16.40 7.81 3.00
CA THR A 205 -16.73 6.78 4.00
C THR A 205 -15.74 6.73 5.18
N ASN A 206 -14.85 7.73 5.30
CA ASN A 206 -13.86 7.86 6.38
C ASN A 206 -12.86 6.70 6.51
N ILE A 207 -12.67 5.89 5.46
CA ILE A 207 -11.61 4.88 5.42
C ILE A 207 -10.25 5.53 5.13
N LEU A 208 -10.25 6.49 4.20
CA LEU A 208 -9.09 7.29 3.83
C LEU A 208 -9.25 8.72 4.35
N ARG A 209 -8.20 9.26 4.95
CA ARG A 209 -8.23 10.65 5.45
C ARG A 209 -7.90 11.61 4.32
N VAL A 210 -8.17 12.89 4.55
CA VAL A 210 -7.67 13.99 3.73
C VAL A 210 -6.63 14.73 4.54
N SER A 211 -5.54 15.11 3.89
CA SER A 211 -4.55 16.02 4.45
C SER A 211 -5.17 17.39 4.70
N GLU A 212 -5.03 17.91 5.91
CA GLU A 212 -5.46 19.27 6.25
C GLU A 212 -4.59 20.33 5.56
N SER A 213 -3.33 20.02 5.25
CA SER A 213 -2.39 20.97 4.64
C SER A 213 -2.51 21.01 3.12
N THR A 214 -2.79 19.88 2.46
CA THR A 214 -2.76 19.80 1.00
C THR A 214 -4.15 19.58 0.38
N GLY A 215 -5.12 19.05 1.12
CA GLY A 215 -6.43 18.67 0.60
C GLY A 215 -6.44 17.37 -0.23
N PHE A 216 -5.31 16.66 -0.33
CA PHE A 216 -5.20 15.36 -1.00
C PHE A 216 -5.45 14.19 -0.04
N PRO A 217 -5.77 12.98 -0.54
CA PRO A 217 -5.87 11.79 0.29
C PRO A 217 -4.58 11.53 1.06
N LYS A 218 -4.72 11.31 2.37
CA LYS A 218 -3.63 11.02 3.31
C LYS A 218 -3.65 9.54 3.69
N PHE A 219 -2.74 8.78 3.09
CA PHE A 219 -2.47 7.39 3.47
C PHE A 219 -1.56 7.33 4.69
N ASP A 220 -1.72 6.29 5.51
CA ASP A 220 -0.87 6.08 6.68
C ASP A 220 0.56 5.68 6.33
N LEU A 221 0.75 4.75 5.38
CA LEU A 221 2.06 4.28 4.96
C LEU A 221 2.11 4.06 3.45
N MET A 222 3.07 4.70 2.79
CA MET A 222 3.40 4.45 1.39
C MET A 222 4.79 3.83 1.28
N LEU A 223 4.83 2.58 0.80
CA LEU A 223 6.05 1.83 0.55
C LEU A 223 6.43 2.00 -0.92
N LEU A 224 7.52 2.72 -1.18
CA LEU A 224 7.97 3.05 -2.52
C LEU A 224 9.26 2.33 -2.89
N GLY A 225 9.27 1.73 -4.08
CA GLY A 225 10.50 1.31 -4.73
C GLY A 225 11.11 2.46 -5.53
N MET A 226 12.35 2.26 -6.00
CA MET A 226 13.03 3.24 -6.87
C MET A 226 13.68 2.55 -8.08
N GLY A 227 13.52 3.15 -9.26
CA GLY A 227 14.23 2.78 -10.48
C GLY A 227 15.74 3.08 -10.45
N PRO A 228 16.54 2.48 -11.37
CA PRO A 228 17.96 2.83 -11.49
C PRO A 228 18.19 4.28 -11.98
N ASP A 229 17.20 4.83 -12.68
CA ASP A 229 17.04 6.22 -13.12
C ASP A 229 16.38 7.11 -12.06
N GLY A 230 16.09 6.59 -10.87
CA GLY A 230 15.48 7.37 -9.78
C GLY A 230 13.99 7.67 -9.94
N HIS A 231 13.29 7.04 -10.90
CA HIS A 231 11.83 7.08 -10.95
C HIS A 231 11.22 6.42 -9.71
N VAL A 232 10.06 6.92 -9.29
CA VAL A 232 9.19 6.32 -8.26
C VAL A 232 7.80 6.16 -8.86
N ALA A 233 7.06 5.13 -8.45
CA ALA A 233 5.78 4.80 -9.08
C ALA A 233 5.94 4.72 -10.62
N SER A 234 5.11 5.42 -11.39
CA SER A 234 5.37 5.66 -12.82
C SER A 234 5.68 7.13 -13.15
N LEU A 235 6.38 7.82 -12.23
CA LEU A 235 6.87 9.19 -12.39
C LEU A 235 8.35 9.17 -12.81
N PHE A 236 8.60 9.38 -14.11
CA PHE A 236 9.93 9.23 -14.71
C PHE A 236 10.69 10.55 -14.85
N PRO A 237 12.04 10.55 -14.78
CA PRO A 237 12.84 11.74 -15.04
C PRO A 237 12.51 12.37 -16.39
N GLY A 238 12.37 13.70 -16.43
CA GLY A 238 12.05 14.46 -17.65
C GLY A 238 10.61 14.30 -18.16
N HIS A 239 9.79 13.43 -17.56
CA HIS A 239 8.40 13.23 -17.97
C HIS A 239 7.47 14.30 -17.39
N GLY A 240 6.53 14.81 -18.20
CA GLY A 240 5.63 15.90 -17.82
C GLY A 240 4.75 15.61 -16.59
N LEU A 241 4.44 14.33 -16.32
CA LEU A 241 3.65 13.92 -15.16
C LEU A 241 4.30 14.24 -13.82
N CYS A 242 5.62 14.45 -13.77
CA CYS A 242 6.29 14.94 -12.55
C CYS A 242 5.82 16.35 -12.14
N ASN A 243 5.19 17.09 -13.06
CA ASN A 243 4.65 18.43 -12.81
C ASN A 243 3.13 18.43 -12.51
N GLU A 244 2.48 17.26 -12.51
CA GLU A 244 1.05 17.16 -12.16
C GLU A 244 0.84 17.52 -10.68
N SER A 245 -0.06 18.46 -10.43
CA SER A 245 -0.26 19.09 -9.12
C SER A 245 -1.72 19.12 -8.66
N LYS A 246 -2.66 18.61 -9.47
CA LYS A 246 -4.11 18.72 -9.24
C LYS A 246 -4.79 17.36 -9.15
N LYS A 247 -4.50 16.45 -10.07
CA LYS A 247 -5.12 15.12 -10.09
C LYS A 247 -4.56 14.22 -8.99
N TRP A 248 -5.35 13.27 -8.50
CA TRP A 248 -4.88 12.29 -7.51
C TRP A 248 -4.19 11.12 -8.22
N VAL A 249 -4.80 10.67 -9.30
CA VAL A 249 -4.33 9.56 -10.14
C VAL A 249 -4.28 10.03 -11.59
N VAL A 250 -3.24 9.62 -12.31
CA VAL A 250 -3.08 9.90 -13.74
C VAL A 250 -2.69 8.64 -14.49
N SER A 251 -3.07 8.58 -15.76
CA SER A 251 -2.57 7.59 -16.70
C SER A 251 -1.26 8.07 -17.34
N ILE A 252 -0.48 7.10 -17.82
CA ILE A 252 0.67 7.30 -18.69
C ILE A 252 0.55 6.29 -19.82
N SER A 253 0.62 6.75 -21.07
CA SER A 253 0.52 5.90 -22.26
C SER A 253 1.88 5.67 -22.94
N ASP A 254 2.86 6.49 -22.59
CA ASP A 254 4.19 6.61 -23.20
C ASP A 254 5.31 6.37 -22.17
N SER A 255 5.09 5.48 -21.20
CA SER A 255 6.12 5.11 -20.24
C SER A 255 7.40 4.68 -20.98
N PRO A 256 8.59 5.20 -20.61
CA PRO A 256 9.85 4.83 -21.23
C PRO A 256 10.27 3.39 -20.91
N LYS A 257 9.48 2.67 -20.09
CA LYS A 257 9.67 1.27 -19.73
C LYS A 257 8.42 0.47 -20.04
N PRO A 258 8.55 -0.71 -20.67
CA PRO A 258 7.40 -1.56 -20.96
C PRO A 258 6.78 -2.13 -19.67
N PRO A 259 5.49 -2.46 -19.67
CA PRO A 259 4.45 -1.97 -20.59
C PRO A 259 4.30 -0.44 -20.51
N SER A 260 3.96 0.19 -21.64
CA SER A 260 3.90 1.65 -21.75
C SER A 260 2.69 2.26 -21.04
N GLU A 261 1.57 1.53 -21.05
CA GLU A 261 0.32 1.94 -20.40
C GLU A 261 0.30 1.61 -18.91
N ARG A 262 0.19 2.65 -18.09
CA ARG A 262 0.16 2.55 -16.63
C ARG A 262 -0.79 3.58 -16.03
N ILE A 263 -1.14 3.37 -14.78
CA ILE A 263 -1.69 4.42 -13.93
C ILE A 263 -0.76 4.67 -12.75
N THR A 264 -0.75 5.87 -12.21
CA THR A 264 0.12 6.25 -11.10
C THR A 264 -0.50 7.33 -10.23
N PHE A 265 -0.19 7.29 -8.94
CA PHE A 265 -0.36 8.43 -8.05
C PHE A 265 0.56 9.56 -8.47
N THR A 266 0.08 10.78 -8.26
CA THR A 266 0.83 12.01 -8.48
C THR A 266 1.62 12.36 -7.22
N PHE A 267 2.63 13.24 -7.35
CA PHE A 267 3.40 13.70 -6.19
C PHE A 267 2.54 14.31 -5.07
N PRO A 268 1.49 15.11 -5.35
CA PRO A 268 0.60 15.58 -4.29
C PRO A 268 0.01 14.47 -3.43
N VAL A 269 -0.40 13.34 -4.00
CA VAL A 269 -0.92 12.19 -3.24
C VAL A 269 0.19 11.48 -2.48
N ILE A 270 1.32 11.22 -3.13
CA ILE A 270 2.47 10.57 -2.51
C ILE A 270 2.92 11.37 -1.27
N ASN A 271 3.13 12.68 -1.46
CA ASN A 271 3.69 13.57 -0.46
C ASN A 271 2.70 13.93 0.67
N SER A 272 1.40 13.67 0.48
CA SER A 272 0.38 13.82 1.52
C SER A 272 0.26 12.60 2.44
N SER A 273 1.00 11.52 2.19
CA SER A 273 1.03 10.37 3.10
C SER A 273 1.65 10.76 4.45
N ALA A 274 1.12 10.19 5.53
CA ALA A 274 1.67 10.36 6.87
C ALA A 274 3.12 9.86 6.92
N HIS A 275 3.34 8.61 6.47
CA HIS A 275 4.66 8.01 6.40
C HIS A 275 4.96 7.54 4.99
N VAL A 276 6.19 7.82 4.52
CA VAL A 276 6.72 7.26 3.28
C VAL A 276 8.01 6.51 3.58
N ALA A 277 8.11 5.27 3.11
CA ALA A 277 9.35 4.49 3.16
C ALA A 277 9.83 4.21 1.73
N LEU A 278 10.94 4.83 1.33
CA LEU A 278 11.66 4.46 0.11
C LEU A 278 12.58 3.27 0.41
N VAL A 279 12.28 2.12 -0.19
CA VAL A 279 13.02 0.88 0.00
C VAL A 279 13.84 0.59 -1.26
N VAL A 280 15.15 0.75 -1.15
CA VAL A 280 16.05 0.73 -2.30
C VAL A 280 17.23 -0.20 -2.01
N CYS A 281 17.32 -1.25 -2.81
CA CYS A 281 18.38 -2.26 -2.70
C CYS A 281 19.11 -2.44 -4.04
N GLY A 282 20.41 -2.75 -3.96
CA GLY A 282 21.27 -3.07 -5.09
C GLY A 282 22.08 -1.89 -5.64
N SER A 283 23.29 -2.20 -6.11
CA SER A 283 24.27 -1.22 -6.62
C SER A 283 23.79 -0.42 -7.83
N GLY A 284 22.91 -1.00 -8.65
CA GLY A 284 22.30 -0.32 -9.81
C GLY A 284 21.43 0.89 -9.44
N LYS A 285 21.23 1.19 -8.16
CA LYS A 285 20.47 2.34 -7.66
C LYS A 285 21.36 3.45 -7.09
N ALA A 286 22.66 3.20 -6.90
CA ALA A 286 23.50 4.04 -6.05
C ALA A 286 23.68 5.47 -6.55
N GLU A 287 23.83 5.67 -7.87
CA GLU A 287 23.92 7.01 -8.47
C GLU A 287 22.62 7.80 -8.25
N ALA A 288 21.46 7.17 -8.52
CA ALA A 288 20.16 7.81 -8.30
C ALA A 288 19.88 8.10 -6.82
N VAL A 289 20.30 7.22 -5.90
CA VAL A 289 20.21 7.46 -4.44
C VAL A 289 21.04 8.68 -4.06
N GLN A 290 22.28 8.78 -4.55
CA GLN A 290 23.14 9.92 -4.27
C GLN A 290 22.52 11.23 -4.79
N ALA A 291 22.07 11.24 -6.04
CA ALA A 291 21.44 12.40 -6.67
C ALA A 291 20.17 12.85 -5.91
N ALA A 292 19.30 11.90 -5.54
CA ALA A 292 18.06 12.18 -4.81
C ALA A 292 18.32 12.74 -3.39
N LEU A 293 19.31 12.19 -2.67
CA LEU A 293 19.59 12.60 -1.29
C LEU A 293 20.41 13.88 -1.20
N LYS A 294 21.41 14.07 -2.08
CA LYS A 294 22.26 15.27 -2.10
C LYS A 294 21.59 16.45 -2.83
N LYS A 295 20.52 16.19 -3.60
CA LYS A 295 19.83 17.18 -4.44
C LYS A 295 20.80 17.93 -5.37
N THR A 296 21.73 17.20 -5.97
CA THR A 296 22.75 17.74 -6.88
C THR A 296 22.45 17.36 -8.32
N GLY A 297 22.68 18.27 -9.26
CA GLY A 297 22.39 18.05 -10.68
C GLY A 297 20.89 17.98 -10.96
N ASP A 298 20.51 17.19 -11.96
CA ASP A 298 19.10 16.90 -12.26
C ASP A 298 18.54 15.97 -11.17
N VAL A 299 17.74 16.54 -10.27
CA VAL A 299 17.14 15.79 -9.16
C VAL A 299 16.15 14.78 -9.72
N PRO A 300 16.35 13.47 -9.50
CA PRO A 300 15.41 12.46 -9.99
C PRO A 300 14.07 12.55 -9.23
N PRO A 301 12.99 11.95 -9.77
CA PRO A 301 11.68 11.90 -9.12
C PRO A 301 11.71 11.50 -7.65
N ALA A 302 12.55 10.52 -7.27
CA ALA A 302 12.73 10.11 -5.87
C ALA A 302 13.19 11.23 -4.92
N GLY A 303 13.91 12.23 -5.42
CA GLY A 303 14.34 13.41 -4.65
C GLY A 303 13.21 14.42 -4.36
N SER A 304 12.07 14.28 -5.04
CA SER A 304 10.87 15.09 -4.85
C SER A 304 9.85 14.44 -3.90
N VAL A 305 10.12 13.22 -3.45
CA VAL A 305 9.29 12.53 -2.46
C VAL A 305 9.48 13.17 -1.09
N SER A 306 8.37 13.41 -0.41
CA SER A 306 8.27 13.84 0.99
C SER A 306 7.13 13.07 1.69
N ALA A 307 6.97 13.30 2.98
CA ALA A 307 5.86 12.82 3.78
C ALA A 307 5.44 13.89 4.80
N GLU A 308 4.20 13.83 5.29
CA GLU A 308 3.72 14.81 6.27
C GLU A 308 4.27 14.59 7.68
N ASP A 309 4.45 13.33 8.09
CA ASP A 309 4.96 13.01 9.42
C ASP A 309 6.40 12.48 9.32
N GLU A 310 6.68 11.48 8.47
CA GLU A 310 8.04 10.94 8.36
C GLU A 310 8.37 10.28 7.01
N LEU A 311 9.51 10.68 6.43
CA LEU A 311 10.15 10.05 5.29
C LEU A 311 11.38 9.24 5.74
N VAL A 312 11.39 7.96 5.40
CA VAL A 312 12.50 7.04 5.71
C VAL A 312 13.06 6.43 4.43
N TRP A 313 14.37 6.53 4.25
CA TRP A 313 15.09 5.79 3.22
C TRP A 313 15.68 4.53 3.83
N PHE A 314 15.20 3.36 3.40
CA PHE A 314 15.75 2.05 3.71
C PHE A 314 16.69 1.64 2.57
N LEU A 315 17.99 1.68 2.83
CA LEU A 315 19.03 1.38 1.85
C LEU A 315 19.82 0.14 2.24
N ASP A 316 20.09 -0.74 1.28
CA ASP A 316 21.20 -1.69 1.48
C ASP A 316 22.55 -1.02 1.16
N LYS A 317 23.63 -1.61 1.66
CA LYS A 317 25.00 -1.10 1.45
C LYS A 317 25.36 -0.93 -0.04
N PRO A 318 24.99 -1.85 -0.95
CA PRO A 318 25.13 -1.62 -2.39
C PRO A 318 24.44 -0.34 -2.90
N ALA A 319 23.18 -0.10 -2.54
CA ALA A 319 22.42 1.08 -2.96
C ALA A 319 22.96 2.38 -2.32
N SER A 320 23.62 2.31 -1.17
CA SER A 320 24.25 3.46 -0.52
C SER A 320 25.72 3.66 -0.88
N SER A 321 26.28 2.89 -1.82
CA SER A 321 27.74 2.86 -2.09
C SER A 321 28.34 4.17 -2.60
N LYS A 322 27.50 5.15 -2.96
CA LYS A 322 27.89 6.48 -3.44
C LYS A 322 27.61 7.60 -2.42
N LEU A 323 27.07 7.29 -1.23
CA LEU A 323 26.76 8.30 -0.21
C LEU A 323 28.01 8.86 0.44
#